data_AF-A0A925RUA6-F1
#
_entry.id   AF-A0A925RUA6-F1
#
_cell.length_a   1.000
_cell.length_b   1.000
_cell.length_c   1.000
_cell.angle_alpha   90.00
_cell.angle_beta   90.00
_cell.angle_gamma   90.00
#
_symmetry.space_group_name_H-M   'P 1'
#
loop_
_entity.id
_entity.type
_entity.pdbx_description
1 polymer ?
#
loop_
_entity_poly.entity_id
_entity_poly.type
_entity_poly.pdbx_seq_one_letter_code
_entity_poly.pdbx_strand_id
1 'polypeptide(L)' 'MFSLNVNGKTVEVDAETDTPLLWVLRDHLSMTGTKYGCGMALCGACTVHVDGQPIRSCSIPASGLV' A
#
# COMPACT_ATOMS: atom_id res chain seq x y z
N MET A 1 -5.54 5.33 -12.96
CA MET A 1 -4.37 4.49 -13.30
C MET A 1 -3.07 5.23 -12.99
N PHE A 2 -2.16 4.59 -12.25
CA PHE A 2 -0.82 5.10 -11.94
C PHE A 2 0.16 3.93 -11.78
N SER A 3 1.47 4.22 -11.87
CA SER A 3 2.52 3.21 -11.77
C SER A 3 3.11 3.16 -10.36
N LEU A 4 3.41 1.97 -9.84
CA LEU A 4 4.14 1.79 -8.58
C LEU A 4 5.30 0.82 -8.76
N ASN A 5 6.42 1.07 -8.08
CA ASN A 5 7.44 0.05 -7.89
C ASN A 5 7.13 -0.75 -6.62
N VAL A 6 6.73 -2.02 -6.79
CA VAL A 6 6.44 -2.93 -5.68
C VAL A 6 7.43 -4.09 -5.74
N ASN A 7 8.24 -4.23 -4.69
CA ASN A 7 9.26 -5.28 -4.58
C ASN A 7 10.21 -5.35 -5.80
N GLY A 8 10.59 -4.20 -6.36
CA GLY A 8 11.49 -4.12 -7.52
C GLY A 8 10.80 -4.30 -8.88
N LYS A 9 9.48 -4.48 -8.90
CA LYS A 9 8.69 -4.61 -10.14
C LYS A 9 7.74 -3.42 -10.29
N THR A 10 7.83 -2.76 -11.44
CA THR A 10 6.85 -1.75 -11.83
C THR A 10 5.51 -2.41 -12.17
N VAL A 11 4.43 -1.94 -11.54
CA VAL A 11 3.06 -2.42 -11.73
C VAL A 11 2.13 -1.24 -12.01
N GLU A 12 1.21 -1.43 -12.94
CA GLU A 12 0.13 -0.48 -13.18
C GLU A 12 -1.03 -0.78 -12.23
N VAL A 13 -1.51 0.25 -11.55
CA VAL A 13 -2.60 0.17 -10.59
C VAL A 13 -3.77 1.01 -11.09
N ASP A 14 -4.93 0.39 -11.18
CA ASP A 14 -6.20 1.07 -11.41
C ASP A 14 -6.98 1.18 -10.10
N ALA A 15 -6.73 2.25 -9.35
CA ALA A 15 -7.37 2.58 -8.08
C ALA A 15 -7.59 4.10 -7.98
N GLU A 16 -8.51 4.53 -7.12
CA GLU A 16 -8.71 5.95 -6.82
C GLU A 16 -7.47 6.53 -6.13
N THR A 17 -7.17 7.81 -6.36
CA THR A 17 -5.92 8.42 -5.90
C THR A 17 -5.79 8.46 -4.38
N ASP A 18 -6.88 8.53 -3.65
CA ASP A 18 -6.93 8.51 -2.18
C ASP A 18 -6.97 7.10 -1.59
N THR A 19 -7.03 6.04 -2.44
CA THR A 19 -7.04 4.65 -1.98
C THR A 19 -5.79 4.37 -1.13
N PRO A 20 -5.96 3.95 0.13
CA PRO A 20 -4.83 3.58 0.98
C PRO A 20 -3.98 2.48 0.36
N LEU A 21 -2.65 2.58 0.53
CA LEU A 21 -1.69 1.60 0.00
C LEU A 21 -2.03 0.17 0.44
N LEU A 22 -2.58 -0.01 1.64
CA LEU A 22 -3.04 -1.31 2.14
C LEU A 22 -4.02 -1.99 1.15
N TRP A 23 -5.00 -1.25 0.63
CA TRP A 23 -6.04 -1.79 -0.24
C TRP A 23 -5.53 -1.98 -1.66
N VAL A 24 -4.67 -1.09 -2.14
CA VAL A 24 -3.96 -1.30 -3.42
C VAL A 24 -3.19 -2.62 -3.42
N LEU A 25 -2.38 -2.87 -2.38
CA LEU A 25 -1.62 -4.11 -2.28
C LEU A 25 -2.53 -5.34 -2.20
N ARG A 26 -3.58 -5.30 -1.39
CA ARG A 26 -4.41 -6.47 -1.12
C ARG A 26 -5.41 -6.77 -2.22
N ASP A 27 -6.14 -5.76 -2.69
CA ASP A 27 -7.34 -5.95 -3.50
C ASP A 27 -7.04 -5.74 -4.99
N HIS A 28 -6.17 -4.78 -5.33
CA HIS A 28 -5.78 -4.53 -6.71
C HIS A 28 -4.60 -5.41 -7.16
N LEU A 29 -3.64 -5.67 -6.26
CA LEU A 29 -2.44 -6.46 -6.57
C LEU A 29 -2.46 -7.88 -5.99
N SER A 30 -3.52 -8.27 -5.27
CA SER A 30 -3.68 -9.61 -4.66
C SER A 30 -2.56 -10.02 -3.68
N MET A 31 -1.80 -9.06 -3.15
CA MET A 31 -0.71 -9.27 -2.19
C MET A 31 -1.24 -9.27 -0.75
N THR A 32 -1.90 -10.36 -0.38
CA THR A 32 -2.66 -10.45 0.89
C THR A 32 -1.81 -10.69 2.15
N GLY A 33 -0.47 -10.67 2.03
CA GLY A 33 0.47 -10.82 3.13
C GLY A 33 0.35 -9.69 4.16
N THR A 34 0.30 -8.45 3.70
CA THR A 34 0.05 -7.26 4.54
C THR A 34 -1.37 -7.31 5.10
N LYS A 35 -1.55 -7.15 6.41
CA LYS A 35 -2.84 -7.40 7.06
C LYS A 35 -3.58 -6.12 7.44
N TYR A 36 -4.91 -6.18 7.37
CA TYR A 36 -5.77 -5.19 8.00
C TYR A 36 -5.95 -5.54 9.48
N GLY A 37 -5.82 -4.55 10.35
CA GLY A 37 -6.01 -4.72 11.80
C GLY A 37 -6.89 -3.61 12.39
N CYS A 38 -6.42 -2.37 12.37
CA CYS A 38 -7.15 -1.23 12.99
C CYS A 38 -7.56 -0.11 12.04
N GLY A 39 -7.02 -0.04 10.81
CA GLY A 39 -7.26 1.07 9.87
C GLY A 39 -6.66 2.44 10.27
N MET A 40 -6.39 2.66 11.56
CA MET A 40 -5.98 3.96 12.11
C MET A 40 -4.51 4.04 12.55
N ALA A 41 -3.62 3.27 11.92
CA ALA A 41 -2.17 3.25 12.23
C ALA A 41 -1.75 2.83 13.66
N LEU A 42 -2.65 2.29 14.48
CA LEU A 42 -2.41 1.92 15.88
C LEU A 42 -1.74 0.54 16.09
N CYS A 43 -2.03 -0.45 15.24
CA CYS A 43 -1.66 -1.85 15.51
C CYS A 43 -0.39 -2.34 14.79
N GLY A 44 0.07 -1.65 13.74
CA GLY A 44 1.22 -2.09 12.94
C GLY A 44 1.01 -3.31 12.04
N ALA A 45 -0.19 -3.91 11.98
CA ALA A 45 -0.45 -5.10 11.14
C ALA A 45 -0.26 -4.86 9.62
N CYS A 46 -0.37 -3.60 9.19
CA CYS A 46 -0.28 -3.17 7.80
C CYS A 46 1.10 -2.64 7.41
N THR A 47 2.15 -2.93 8.19
CA THR A 47 3.49 -2.37 7.95
C THR A 47 4.09 -2.88 6.66
N VAL A 48 4.60 -1.96 5.84
CA VAL A 48 5.38 -2.23 4.63
C VAL A 48 6.60 -1.32 4.62
N HIS A 49 7.58 -1.61 3.76
CA HIS A 49 8.71 -0.71 3.54
C HIS A 49 8.46 0.14 2.30
N VAL A 50 8.63 1.45 2.45
CA VAL A 50 8.66 2.43 1.37
C VAL A 50 10.03 3.07 1.40
N ASP A 51 10.81 2.95 0.33
CA ASP A 51 12.20 3.43 0.24
C ASP A 51 13.06 3.02 1.45
N GLY A 52 12.87 1.79 1.92
CA GLY A 52 13.58 1.22 3.07
C GLY A 52 13.06 1.64 4.44
N GLN A 53 12.07 2.54 4.52
CA GLN A 53 11.47 2.98 5.78
C GLN A 53 10.16 2.23 6.09
N PRO A 54 9.93 1.79 7.34
CA PRO A 54 8.69 1.14 7.72
C PRO A 54 7.54 2.15 7.82
N ILE A 55 6.50 1.95 7.02
CA ILE A 55 5.32 2.82 6.95
C ILE A 55 4.05 2.00 7.20
N ARG A 56 3.04 2.65 7.82
CA ARG A 56 1.70 2.08 7.97
C ARG A 56 0.94 2.27 6.66
N SER A 57 0.83 1.23 5.86
CA SER A 57 0.16 1.31 4.54
C SER A 57 -1.32 1.69 4.62
N CYS A 58 -1.97 1.57 5.79
CA CYS A 58 -3.37 1.96 5.96
C CYS A 58 -3.58 3.47 6.12
N SER A 59 -2.52 4.28 6.32
CA SER A 59 -2.63 5.71 6.57
C SER A 59 -2.03 6.58 5.48
N ILE A 60 -1.57 6.00 4.38
CA ILE A 60 -1.03 6.73 3.24
C ILE A 60 -1.76 6.34 1.95
N PRO A 61 -2.12 7.30 1.09
CA PRO A 61 -2.63 7.00 -0.24
C PRO A 61 -1.51 6.43 -1.11
N ALA A 62 -1.84 5.44 -1.94
CA ALA A 62 -0.88 4.84 -2.86
C ALA A 62 -0.34 5.83 -3.90
N SER A 63 -1.16 6.80 -4.32
CA SER A 63 -0.76 7.84 -5.27
C SER A 63 0.34 8.77 -4.75
N GLY A 64 0.58 8.82 -3.43
CA GLY A 64 1.66 9.60 -2.84
C GLY A 64 3.05 8.97 -3.03
N LEU A 65 3.13 7.80 -3.65
CA LEU A 65 4.36 7.00 -3.84
C LEU A 65 4.71 6.77 -5.33
N VAL A 66 4.10 7.55 -6.22
CA VAL A 66 4.31 7.49 -7.68
C VAL A 66 5.55 8.28 -8.07
#